data_AF-A0A9Q9RAE8-F1
#
_entry.id   AF-A0A9Q9RAE8-F1
#
_cell.length_a   1.000
_cell.length_b   1.000
_cell.length_c   1.000
_cell.angle_alpha   90.00
_cell.angle_beta   90.00
_cell.angle_gamma   90.00
#
_symmetry.space_group_name_H-M   'P 1'
#
loop_
_entity.id
_entity.type
_entity.pdbx_description
1 polymer ?
#
loop_
_entity_poly.entity_id
_entity_poly.type
_entity_poly.pdbx_seq_one_letter_code
_entity_poly.pdbx_strand_id
1 'polypeptide(L)'
;MGRGMCLNLVKKGCLDKPLLVYNRTQKRSEDFVAQVGSDHAKMCTSLHEGVGSCDITFSWLGLDSAVADIYESMAEGGDICGKLFIGIKIAKLMIDKGAEFVSGPAFGPSQVANSGTLIFATAGAKSSIDMLRP
;
A
#
# COMPACT_ATOMS: atom_id res chain seq x y z
N MET A 1 -9.73 -7.90 -1.43
CA MET A 1 -8.77 -7.24 -2.34
C MET A 1 -7.37 -7.16 -1.75
N GLY A 2 -7.08 -6.23 -0.81
CA GLY A 2 -5.72 -6.01 -0.27
C GLY A 2 -5.00 -7.25 0.26
N ARG A 3 -5.68 -8.17 0.96
CA ARG A 3 -5.07 -9.42 1.43
C ARG A 3 -4.49 -10.28 0.30
N GLY A 4 -5.19 -10.40 -0.82
CA GLY A 4 -4.73 -11.16 -1.99
C GLY A 4 -3.51 -10.50 -2.65
N MET A 5 -3.49 -9.17 -2.72
CA MET A 5 -2.33 -8.40 -3.20
C MET A 5 -1.11 -8.63 -2.30
N CYS A 6 -1.27 -8.48 -0.98
CA CYS A 6 -0.19 -8.71 0.00
C CYS A 6 0.37 -10.13 -0.09
N LEU A 7 -0.50 -11.14 -0.24
CA LEU A 7 -0.07 -12.53 -0.39
C LEU A 7 0.77 -12.74 -1.66
N ASN A 8 0.43 -12.07 -2.76
CA ASN A 8 1.20 -12.15 -3.99
C ASN A 8 2.53 -11.39 -3.88
N LEU A 9 2.58 -10.24 -3.21
CA LEU A 9 3.84 -9.55 -2.92
C LEU A 9 4.78 -10.42 -2.09
N VAL A 10 4.27 -11.08 -1.04
CA VAL A 10 5.06 -12.00 -0.23
C VAL A 10 5.59 -13.19 -1.04
N LYS A 11 4.76 -13.77 -1.92
CA LYS A 11 5.12 -15.01 -2.64
C LYS A 11 5.94 -14.79 -3.90
N LYS A 12 5.76 -13.65 -4.57
CA LYS A 12 6.24 -13.40 -5.93
C LYS A 12 6.97 -12.06 -6.07
N GLY A 13 6.87 -11.18 -5.07
CA GLY A 13 7.54 -9.89 -5.08
C GLY A 13 9.04 -10.04 -4.82
N CYS A 14 9.83 -9.14 -5.41
CA CYS A 14 11.26 -9.04 -5.15
C CYS A 14 11.49 -8.14 -3.92
N LEU A 15 11.11 -8.63 -2.74
CA LEU A 15 11.23 -7.88 -1.49
C LEU A 15 12.58 -8.18 -0.82
N ASP A 16 13.34 -7.15 -0.49
CA ASP A 16 14.57 -7.22 0.30
C ASP A 16 14.30 -7.30 1.81
N LYS A 17 13.11 -6.85 2.23
CA LYS A 17 12.64 -6.83 3.62
C LYS A 17 11.23 -7.41 3.74
N PRO A 18 10.81 -7.87 4.94
CA PRO A 18 9.45 -8.33 5.17
C PRO A 18 8.42 -7.26 4.82
N LEU A 19 7.30 -7.68 4.20
CA LEU A 19 6.21 -6.77 3.84
C LEU A 19 5.59 -6.15 5.09
N LEU A 20 5.56 -4.82 5.15
CA LEU A 20 4.83 -4.11 6.20
C LEU A 20 3.33 -4.09 5.88
N VAL A 21 2.50 -4.49 6.85
CA VAL A 21 1.04 -4.49 6.71
C VAL A 21 0.37 -3.72 7.83
N TYR A 22 -0.59 -2.89 7.46
CA TYR A 22 -1.44 -2.14 8.38
C TYR A 22 -2.90 -2.33 8.02
N ASN A 23 -3.75 -2.44 9.04
CA ASN A 23 -5.19 -2.40 8.90
C ASN A 23 -5.80 -1.85 10.19
N ARG A 24 -6.80 -0.97 10.09
CA ARG A 24 -7.50 -0.38 11.25
C ARG A 24 -7.93 -1.44 12.28
N THR A 25 -8.44 -2.58 11.80
CA THR A 25 -8.68 -3.75 12.64
C THR A 25 -7.40 -4.58 12.72
N GLN A 26 -6.64 -4.44 13.81
CA GLN A 26 -5.32 -5.06 14.00
C GLN A 26 -5.34 -6.58 13.79
N LYS A 27 -6.39 -7.27 14.27
CA LYS A 27 -6.57 -8.71 14.10
C LYS A 27 -6.42 -9.19 12.65
N ARG A 28 -6.81 -8.37 11.66
CA ARG A 28 -6.65 -8.73 10.23
C ARG A 28 -5.18 -8.77 9.80
N SER A 29 -4.35 -7.87 10.33
CA SER A 29 -2.91 -7.84 10.09
C SER A 29 -2.22 -8.97 10.86
N GLU A 30 -2.59 -9.21 12.12
CA GLU A 30 -2.10 -10.35 12.91
C GLU A 30 -2.38 -11.68 12.21
N ASP A 31 -3.61 -11.89 11.76
CA ASP A 31 -4.01 -13.11 11.03
C ASP A 31 -3.29 -13.24 9.68
N PHE A 32 -2.85 -12.13 9.08
CA PHE A 32 -2.05 -12.18 7.85
C PHE A 32 -0.61 -12.58 8.16
N VAL A 33 0.02 -11.92 9.15
CA VAL A 33 1.39 -12.24 9.58
C VAL A 33 1.48 -13.69 10.07
N ALA A 34 0.50 -14.16 10.86
CA ALA A 34 0.43 -15.56 11.29
C ALA A 34 0.28 -16.54 10.11
N GLN A 35 -0.40 -16.13 9.03
CA GLN A 35 -0.55 -16.97 7.84
C GLN A 35 0.75 -17.10 7.03
N VAL A 36 1.52 -16.02 6.89
CA VAL A 36 2.69 -15.98 6.00
C VAL A 36 4.02 -16.13 6.73
N GLY A 37 4.07 -15.96 8.04
CA GLY A 37 5.29 -15.97 8.85
C GLY A 37 5.91 -14.57 9.02
N SER A 38 6.53 -14.34 10.19
CA SER A 38 7.16 -13.06 10.56
C SER A 38 8.37 -12.70 9.71
N ASP A 39 8.99 -13.69 9.05
CA ASP A 39 10.11 -13.49 8.13
C ASP A 39 9.64 -12.91 6.79
N HIS A 40 8.34 -13.00 6.50
CA HIS A 40 7.74 -12.57 5.25
C HIS A 40 6.88 -11.31 5.38
N ALA A 41 6.25 -11.09 6.53
CA ALA A 41 5.48 -9.89 6.80
C ALA A 41 5.55 -9.45 8.26
N LYS A 42 5.43 -8.14 8.49
CA LYS A 42 5.37 -7.53 9.82
C LYS A 42 4.17 -6.59 9.92
N MET A 43 3.49 -6.63 11.06
CA MET A 43 2.39 -5.72 11.34
C MET A 43 2.93 -4.39 11.85
N CYS A 44 2.45 -3.29 11.26
CA CYS A 44 2.62 -1.96 11.82
C CYS A 44 1.43 -1.64 12.74
N THR A 45 1.72 -1.00 13.87
CA THR A 45 0.69 -0.61 14.86
C THR A 45 0.10 0.76 14.56
N SER A 46 0.79 1.57 13.75
CA SER A 46 0.34 2.87 13.28
C SER A 46 0.68 3.10 11.80
N LEU A 47 -0.02 4.05 11.17
CA LEU A 47 0.27 4.49 9.80
C LEU A 47 1.63 5.19 9.71
N HIS A 48 1.98 6.00 10.71
CA HIS A 48 3.27 6.68 10.76
C HIS A 48 4.44 5.67 10.79
N GLU A 49 4.36 4.65 11.66
CA GLU A 49 5.37 3.59 11.70
C GLU A 49 5.55 2.92 10.32
N GLY A 50 4.44 2.60 9.65
CA GLY A 50 4.44 2.00 8.33
C GLY A 50 5.11 2.88 7.28
N VAL A 51 4.62 4.12 7.11
CA VAL A 51 5.10 5.06 6.10
C VAL A 51 6.55 5.49 6.36
N GLY A 52 6.93 5.68 7.63
CA GLY A 52 8.30 6.01 8.00
C GLY A 52 9.30 4.91 7.62
N SER A 53 8.85 3.65 7.60
CA SER A 53 9.70 2.47 7.41
C SER A 53 9.69 1.92 5.98
N CYS A 54 8.97 2.54 5.04
CA CYS A 54 8.93 2.12 3.64
C CYS A 54 9.09 3.28 2.66
N ASP A 55 9.54 2.96 1.44
CA ASP A 55 9.67 3.91 0.34
C ASP A 55 8.41 3.92 -0.54
N ILE A 56 7.70 2.79 -0.60
CA ILE A 56 6.51 2.59 -1.42
C ILE A 56 5.34 2.12 -0.54
N THR A 57 4.22 2.84 -0.60
CA THR A 57 2.99 2.52 0.16
C THR A 57 1.81 2.26 -0.77
N PHE A 58 1.22 1.07 -0.67
CA PHE A 58 -0.03 0.72 -1.34
C PHE A 58 -1.23 0.87 -0.40
N SER A 59 -2.34 1.41 -0.90
CA SER A 59 -3.58 1.57 -0.12
C SER A 59 -4.81 1.04 -0.86
N TRP A 60 -5.54 0.12 -0.22
CA TRP A 60 -6.82 -0.42 -0.73
C TRP A 60 -7.90 -0.35 0.34
N LEU A 61 -8.70 0.70 0.28
CA LEU A 61 -9.72 1.05 1.28
C LEU A 61 -11.10 0.99 0.64
N GLY A 62 -12.08 0.44 1.36
CA GLY A 62 -13.41 0.16 0.81
C GLY A 62 -14.44 1.28 0.97
N LEU A 63 -14.18 2.29 1.81
CA LEU A 63 -15.09 3.40 2.08
C LEU A 63 -14.36 4.72 1.84
N ASP A 64 -14.98 5.62 1.08
CA ASP A 64 -14.41 6.92 0.72
C ASP A 64 -14.04 7.78 1.93
N SER A 65 -14.88 7.78 2.98
CA SER A 65 -14.61 8.52 4.21
C SER A 65 -13.33 8.04 4.91
N ALA A 66 -13.05 6.74 4.88
CA ALA A 66 -11.83 6.19 5.46
C ALA A 66 -10.58 6.55 4.64
N VAL A 67 -10.71 6.93 3.37
CA VAL A 67 -9.57 7.30 2.54
C VAL A 67 -8.99 8.64 2.99
N ALA A 68 -9.82 9.67 3.17
CA ALA A 68 -9.34 11.00 3.59
C ALA A 68 -8.59 10.92 4.92
N ASP A 69 -9.23 10.40 5.96
CA ASP A 69 -8.64 10.30 7.31
C ASP A 69 -7.30 9.53 7.31
N ILE A 70 -7.21 8.44 6.54
CA ILE A 70 -6.00 7.62 6.46
C ILE A 70 -4.88 8.37 5.73
N TYR A 71 -5.17 9.05 4.63
CA TYR A 71 -4.17 9.82 3.90
C TYR A 71 -3.71 11.06 4.68
N GLU A 72 -4.62 11.75 5.37
CA GLU A 72 -4.27 12.83 6.29
C GLU A 72 -3.36 12.34 7.42
N SER A 73 -3.72 11.22 8.06
CA SER A 73 -2.89 10.59 9.10
C SER A 73 -1.49 10.20 8.59
N MET A 74 -1.37 9.75 7.32
CA MET A 74 -0.08 9.45 6.71
C MET A 74 0.74 10.73 6.45
N ALA A 75 0.10 11.81 5.99
CA ALA A 75 0.75 13.10 5.71
C ALA A 75 1.16 13.88 6.96
N GLU A 76 0.47 13.67 8.08
CA GLU A 76 0.81 14.26 9.39
C GLU A 76 1.91 13.48 10.11
N GLY A 77 2.07 12.19 9.76
CA GLY A 77 2.96 11.28 10.47
C GLY A 77 4.43 11.68 10.44
N GLY A 78 4.93 12.31 9.38
CA GLY A 78 6.35 12.67 9.29
C GLY A 78 6.76 13.12 7.90
N ASP A 79 8.06 13.00 7.60
CA ASP A 79 8.58 13.33 6.28
C ASP A 79 8.20 12.24 5.25
N ILE A 80 7.39 12.64 4.28
CA ILE A 80 6.96 11.81 3.16
C ILE A 80 7.56 12.27 1.82
N CYS A 81 8.48 13.22 1.85
CA CYS A 81 9.14 13.74 0.66
C CYS A 81 9.85 12.62 -0.10
N GLY A 82 9.59 12.50 -1.41
CA GLY A 82 10.17 11.48 -2.28
C GLY A 82 9.63 10.05 -2.09
N LYS A 83 8.74 9.80 -1.11
CA LYS A 83 8.08 8.50 -0.97
C LYS A 83 6.97 8.33 -2.00
N LEU A 84 6.75 7.12 -2.47
CA LEU A 84 5.73 6.80 -3.46
C LEU A 84 4.46 6.23 -2.81
N PHE A 85 3.32 6.85 -3.09
CA PHE A 85 2.00 6.37 -2.70
C PHE A 85 1.21 5.88 -3.91
N ILE A 86 0.62 4.68 -3.78
CA ILE A 86 -0.27 4.09 -4.78
C ILE A 86 -1.67 3.94 -4.19
N GLY A 87 -2.65 4.51 -4.88
CA GLY A 87 -4.05 4.50 -4.43
C GLY A 87 -5.03 4.90 -5.53
N ILE A 88 -6.28 5.18 -5.15
CA ILE A 88 -7.35 5.53 -6.11
C ILE A 88 -7.69 7.02 -6.06
N LYS A 89 -7.47 7.69 -4.92
CA LYS A 89 -7.89 9.08 -4.65
C LYS A 89 -6.83 9.83 -3.84
N ILE A 90 -6.96 11.16 -3.76
CA ILE A 90 -6.21 12.07 -2.85
C ILE A 90 -4.74 12.34 -3.27
N ALA A 91 -4.47 12.34 -4.58
CA ALA A 91 -3.13 12.67 -5.12
C ALA A 91 -2.61 14.04 -4.66
N LYS A 92 -3.48 15.07 -4.65
CA LYS A 92 -3.08 16.45 -4.36
C LYS A 92 -2.46 16.62 -2.97
N LEU A 93 -3.06 16.03 -1.94
CA LEU A 93 -2.56 16.14 -0.56
C LEU A 93 -1.15 15.57 -0.42
N MET A 94 -0.89 14.40 -1.02
CA MET A 94 0.42 13.74 -0.97
C MET A 94 1.46 14.56 -1.74
N ILE A 95 1.12 15.01 -2.94
CA ILE A 95 2.01 15.80 -3.80
C ILE A 95 2.35 17.15 -3.15
N ASP A 96 1.37 17.84 -2.57
CA ASP A 96 1.59 19.13 -1.89
C ASP A 96 2.54 18.99 -0.66
N LYS A 97 2.71 17.77 -0.13
CA LYS A 97 3.65 17.41 0.95
C LYS A 97 5.00 16.88 0.44
N GLY A 98 5.23 16.87 -0.87
CA GLY A 98 6.49 16.45 -1.50
C GLY A 98 6.59 14.96 -1.83
N ALA A 99 5.52 14.18 -1.63
CA ALA A 99 5.48 12.77 -2.00
C ALA A 99 5.17 12.59 -3.50
N GLU A 100 5.50 11.41 -4.03
CA GLU A 100 5.05 10.97 -5.34
C GLU A 100 3.73 10.20 -5.22
N PHE A 101 2.87 10.31 -6.23
CA PHE A 101 1.58 9.62 -6.24
C PHE A 101 1.28 8.98 -7.59
N VAL A 102 0.89 7.71 -7.57
CA VAL A 102 0.34 6.98 -8.72
C VAL A 102 -1.09 6.56 -8.40
N SER A 103 -2.03 7.06 -9.19
CA SER A 103 -3.37 6.51 -9.20
C SER A 103 -3.33 5.14 -9.88
N GLY A 104 -3.94 4.12 -9.27
CA GLY A 104 -3.88 2.75 -9.78
C GLY A 104 -5.13 1.94 -9.45
N PRO A 105 -6.33 2.28 -9.96
CA PRO A 105 -7.49 1.39 -9.84
C PRO A 105 -7.16 -0.03 -10.31
N ALA A 106 -7.48 -1.01 -9.47
CA ALA A 106 -7.31 -2.43 -9.76
C ALA A 106 -8.65 -3.05 -10.14
N PHE A 107 -8.65 -3.82 -11.23
CA PHE A 107 -9.83 -4.45 -11.79
C PHE A 107 -9.81 -5.96 -11.53
N GLY A 108 -10.92 -6.47 -11.01
CA GLY A 108 -11.16 -7.88 -10.75
C GLY A 108 -11.72 -8.13 -9.35
N PRO A 109 -12.40 -9.27 -9.11
CA PRO A 109 -12.87 -9.67 -7.78
C PRO A 109 -11.73 -10.20 -6.90
N SER A 110 -12.02 -10.44 -5.62
CA SER A 110 -11.01 -10.95 -4.66
C SER A 110 -10.35 -12.27 -5.09
N GLN A 111 -11.02 -13.11 -5.87
CA GLN A 111 -10.42 -14.35 -6.41
C GLN A 111 -9.28 -14.06 -7.40
N VAL A 112 -9.43 -13.04 -8.24
CA VAL A 112 -8.39 -12.58 -9.20
C VAL A 112 -7.21 -11.93 -8.45
N ALA A 113 -7.49 -11.25 -7.34
CA ALA A 113 -6.45 -10.77 -6.43
C ALA A 113 -5.62 -11.91 -5.85
N ASN A 114 -6.25 -13.02 -5.46
CA ASN A 114 -5.56 -14.16 -4.89
C ASN A 114 -4.68 -14.88 -5.93
N SER A 115 -5.12 -14.98 -7.18
CA SER A 115 -4.32 -15.58 -8.26
C SER A 115 -3.17 -14.68 -8.73
N GLY A 116 -3.21 -13.38 -8.41
CA GLY A 116 -2.20 -12.40 -8.81
C GLY A 116 -2.34 -11.97 -10.27
N THR A 117 -3.57 -11.89 -10.77
CA THR A 117 -3.88 -11.55 -12.17
C THR A 117 -4.76 -10.29 -12.29
N LEU A 118 -4.70 -9.41 -11.28
CA LEU A 118 -5.39 -8.12 -11.33
C LEU A 118 -4.79 -7.24 -12.42
N ILE A 119 -5.66 -6.47 -13.07
CA ILE A 119 -5.24 -5.42 -13.99
C ILE A 119 -5.19 -4.11 -13.22
N PHE A 120 -4.06 -3.40 -13.26
CA PHE A 120 -3.92 -2.05 -12.71
C PHE A 120 -3.88 -1.05 -13.87
N ALA A 121 -4.81 -0.09 -13.90
CA ALA A 121 -4.70 1.05 -14.80
C ALA A 121 -4.00 2.18 -14.05
N THR A 122 -2.74 2.46 -14.38
CA THR A 122 -1.91 3.40 -13.63
C THR A 122 -1.85 4.77 -14.31
N ALA A 123 -1.87 5.83 -13.50
CA ALA A 123 -1.73 7.22 -13.93
C ALA A 123 -0.93 8.01 -12.90
N GLY A 124 0.04 8.80 -13.36
CA GLY A 124 0.99 9.55 -12.52
C GLY A 124 2.19 9.99 -13.34
N ALA A 125 3.22 10.53 -12.69
CA ALA A 125 4.47 10.83 -13.37
C ALA A 125 5.12 9.54 -13.89
N LYS A 126 5.74 9.61 -15.07
CA LYS A 126 6.36 8.44 -15.70
C LYS A 126 7.43 7.81 -14.79
N SER A 127 8.25 8.62 -14.13
CA SER A 127 9.25 8.17 -13.16
C SER A 127 8.63 7.36 -12.02
N SER A 128 7.52 7.84 -11.46
CA SER A 128 6.78 7.14 -10.39
C SER A 128 6.20 5.81 -10.86
N ILE A 129 5.68 5.74 -12.09
CA ILE A 129 5.17 4.50 -12.68
C ILE A 129 6.32 3.52 -12.95
N ASP A 130 7.49 4.01 -13.36
CA ASP A 130 8.66 3.16 -13.59
C ASP A 130 9.17 2.55 -12.28
N MET A 131 9.11 3.27 -11.15
CA MET A 131 9.41 2.71 -9.81
C MET A 131 8.46 1.60 -9.36
N LEU A 132 7.24 1.53 -9.92
CA LEU A 132 6.26 0.49 -9.63
C LEU A 132 6.56 -0.83 -10.39
N ARG A 133 7.34 -0.77 -11.47
CA ARG A 133 7.68 -1.93 -12.28
C ARG A 133 8.93 -2.62 -11.70
N PRO A 134 9.00 -3.97 -11.78
CA PRO A 134 10.21 -4.71 -11.41
C PRO A 134 11.45 -4.26 -12.20
#